data_AF-A0AAD8IL42-F1
#
_entry.id   AF-A0AAD8IL42-F1
#
_cell.length_a   1.000
_cell.length_b   1.000
_cell.length_c   1.000
_cell.angle_alpha   90.00
_cell.angle_beta   90.00
_cell.angle_gamma   90.00
#
_symmetry.space_group_name_H-M   'P 1'
#
loop_
_entity.id
_entity.type
_entity.pdbx_description
1 polymer ?
#
loop_
_entity_poly.entity_id
_entity_poly.type
_entity_poly.pdbx_seq_one_letter_code
_entity_poly.pdbx_strand_id
1 'polypeptide(L)'
;MKYMNKFTDTIAIATVVGREGNSPDHQLRPLNDRSVIKEVKAEQLADKVVVVYFLLLPLSHNSAFDERWDITVLENVYNYLYLPPDKGFEVVFVAVDDNDTSYNNEKSLHPYTETNLENHFQDVFSCMPWPAIPFYDITSREYLQRTFGFMDCLSNFSAIVIDSTGMVLQKQAHWCFNYFGTLGYPFSHERENFLESECKAIAMQPSLSKLLSSPERDYLITNNEEKVPIHTLEDKVTAGDQGTLGQTNVAPK
;
A
#
# COMPACT_ATOMS: atom_id res chain seq x y z
N MET A 1 22.47 -7.89 5.60
CA MET A 1 22.80 -8.58 4.33
C MET A 1 22.33 -7.65 3.23
N LYS A 2 23.22 -7.20 2.32
CA LYS A 2 22.86 -6.21 1.26
C LYS A 2 22.12 -6.92 0.13
N TYR A 3 20.83 -6.66 -0.05
CA TYR A 3 19.99 -7.31 -1.06
C TYR A 3 20.01 -6.59 -2.43
N MET A 4 20.41 -5.31 -2.49
CA MET A 4 20.35 -4.52 -3.73
C MET A 4 21.40 -4.87 -4.78
N ASN A 5 22.60 -5.33 -4.41
CA ASN A 5 23.67 -5.62 -5.38
C ASN A 5 23.35 -6.76 -6.37
N LYS A 6 22.23 -7.48 -6.20
CA LYS A 6 21.71 -8.45 -7.19
C LYS A 6 20.42 -8.01 -7.88
N PHE A 7 19.74 -6.98 -7.36
CA PHE A 7 18.56 -6.38 -8.00
C PHE A 7 18.96 -5.58 -9.24
N THR A 8 20.20 -5.08 -9.29
CA THR A 8 20.67 -4.14 -10.32
C THR A 8 21.00 -4.76 -11.67
N ASP A 9 21.31 -6.04 -11.73
CA ASP A 9 22.02 -6.58 -12.90
C ASP A 9 21.12 -7.26 -13.94
N THR A 10 19.85 -7.61 -13.65
CA THR A 10 19.04 -8.37 -14.63
C THR A 10 17.51 -8.37 -14.38
N ILE A 11 16.94 -7.39 -13.69
CA ILE A 11 15.48 -7.38 -13.50
C ILE A 11 14.84 -6.42 -14.50
N ALA A 12 14.21 -6.97 -15.53
CA ALA A 12 13.32 -6.21 -16.40
C ALA A 12 12.08 -5.85 -15.59
N ILE A 13 11.78 -4.57 -15.44
CA ILE A 13 10.63 -4.09 -14.68
C ILE A 13 9.67 -3.47 -15.70
N ALA A 14 8.41 -3.92 -15.77
CA ALA A 14 7.44 -3.49 -16.77
C ALA A 14 6.52 -2.37 -16.23
N THR A 15 6.24 -1.35 -17.04
CA THR A 15 5.17 -0.35 -16.80
C THR A 15 4.17 -0.33 -17.96
N VAL A 16 2.86 -0.19 -17.66
CA VAL A 16 1.81 -0.01 -18.67
C VAL A 16 1.79 1.46 -19.14
N VAL A 17 1.84 1.70 -20.44
CA VAL A 17 1.69 3.05 -21.02
C VAL A 17 0.21 3.46 -20.99
N GLY A 18 -0.10 4.57 -20.31
CA GLY A 18 -1.43 5.17 -20.27
C GLY A 18 -1.93 5.61 -21.65
N ARG A 19 -3.24 5.45 -21.89
CA ARG A 19 -3.91 5.81 -23.15
C ARG A 19 -3.94 7.33 -23.34
N GLU A 20 -3.24 7.85 -24.35
CA GLU A 20 -3.57 9.16 -24.94
C GLU A 20 -4.61 8.97 -26.04
N GLY A 21 -5.84 9.48 -25.84
CA GLY A 21 -6.81 9.71 -26.93
C GLY A 21 -8.25 9.26 -26.65
N ASN A 22 -9.17 10.23 -26.61
CA ASN A 22 -10.63 10.01 -26.64
C ASN A 22 -11.08 9.59 -28.06
N SER A 23 -11.11 8.29 -28.36
CA SER A 23 -11.77 7.76 -29.56
C SER A 23 -12.68 6.57 -29.21
N PRO A 24 -13.91 6.46 -29.77
CA PRO A 24 -14.91 5.49 -29.31
C PRO A 24 -14.66 4.04 -29.75
N ASP A 25 -13.72 3.80 -30.68
CA ASP A 25 -13.40 2.46 -31.18
C ASP A 25 -12.05 1.97 -30.64
N HIS A 26 -12.02 1.56 -29.37
CA HIS A 26 -10.89 0.83 -28.80
C HIS A 26 -11.25 -0.62 -28.52
N GLN A 27 -11.04 -1.48 -29.53
CA GLN A 27 -10.73 -2.88 -29.21
C GLN A 27 -9.39 -2.89 -28.45
N LEU A 28 -9.37 -3.52 -27.27
CA LEU A 28 -8.17 -3.72 -26.47
C LEU A 28 -7.09 -4.38 -27.33
N ARG A 29 -5.92 -3.74 -27.49
CA ARG A 29 -4.74 -4.46 -28.00
C ARG A 29 -4.23 -5.36 -26.86
N PRO A 30 -3.95 -6.66 -27.11
CA PRO A 30 -3.40 -7.53 -26.08
C PRO A 30 -2.05 -6.99 -25.57
N LEU A 31 -1.89 -6.91 -24.25
CA LEU A 31 -0.63 -6.54 -23.58
C LEU A 31 0.53 -7.54 -23.85
N ASN A 32 0.24 -8.66 -24.54
CA ASN A 32 1.25 -9.58 -25.08
C ASN A 32 2.12 -8.96 -26.19
N ASP A 33 1.79 -7.77 -26.67
CA ASP A 33 2.67 -7.00 -27.54
C ASP A 33 3.82 -6.40 -26.71
N ARG A 34 4.99 -7.05 -26.78
CA ARG A 34 6.25 -6.60 -26.14
C ARG A 34 6.63 -5.16 -26.52
N SER A 35 6.06 -4.58 -27.58
CA SER A 35 6.28 -3.18 -27.96
C SER A 35 5.58 -2.16 -27.05
N VAL A 36 4.68 -2.60 -26.17
CA VAL A 36 3.89 -1.73 -25.25
C VAL A 36 4.47 -1.71 -23.83
N ILE A 37 5.34 -2.66 -23.49
CA ILE A 37 5.98 -2.76 -22.18
C ILE A 37 7.16 -1.78 -22.12
N LYS A 38 7.08 -0.77 -21.26
CA LYS A 38 8.23 0.09 -20.96
C LYS A 38 9.07 -0.58 -19.88
N GLU A 39 10.32 -0.91 -20.22
CA GLU A 39 11.29 -1.39 -19.24
C GLU A 39 11.77 -0.24 -18.34
N VAL A 40 11.58 -0.39 -17.04
CA VAL A 40 12.22 0.41 -15.98
C VAL A 40 13.53 -0.29 -15.66
N LYS A 41 14.62 0.47 -15.70
CA LYS A 41 15.93 -0.10 -15.35
C LYS A 41 16.12 -0.07 -13.84
N ALA A 42 16.82 -1.06 -13.31
CA ALA A 42 17.05 -1.16 -11.87
C ALA A 42 17.81 0.06 -11.29
N GLU A 43 18.60 0.79 -12.08
CA GLU A 43 19.25 2.02 -11.61
C GLU A 43 18.24 3.14 -11.33
N GLN A 44 17.02 3.07 -11.88
CA GLN A 44 15.94 4.01 -11.57
C GLN A 44 15.31 3.75 -10.19
N LEU A 45 15.65 2.63 -9.55
CA LEU A 45 15.30 2.31 -8.17
C LEU A 45 16.41 2.69 -7.19
N ALA A 46 17.58 3.13 -7.67
CA ALA A 46 18.66 3.60 -6.81
C ALA A 46 18.18 4.78 -5.96
N ASP A 47 18.68 4.87 -4.73
CA ASP A 47 18.35 5.95 -3.78
C ASP A 47 16.87 6.04 -3.36
N LYS A 48 16.06 5.02 -3.67
CA LYS A 48 14.66 4.92 -3.25
C LYS A 48 14.46 3.90 -2.12
N VAL A 49 13.45 4.15 -1.30
CA VAL A 49 12.75 3.14 -0.51
C VAL A 49 11.81 2.39 -1.45
N VAL A 50 12.01 1.08 -1.59
CA VAL A 50 11.25 0.23 -2.50
C VAL A 50 10.37 -0.72 -1.70
N VAL A 51 9.08 -0.74 -2.01
CA VAL A 51 8.13 -1.75 -1.53
C VAL A 51 8.04 -2.85 -2.57
N VAL A 52 8.48 -4.06 -2.22
CA VAL A 52 8.24 -5.25 -3.03
C VAL A 52 6.89 -5.84 -2.60
N TYR A 53 5.89 -5.71 -3.46
CA TYR A 53 4.51 -6.12 -3.20
C TYR A 53 4.22 -7.48 -3.84
N PHE A 54 3.97 -8.50 -3.01
CA PHE A 54 3.65 -9.86 -3.44
C PHE A 54 2.14 -10.08 -3.45
N LEU A 55 1.62 -10.68 -4.52
CA LEU A 55 0.20 -11.05 -4.62
C LEU A 55 0.07 -12.47 -5.21
N LEU A 56 -0.69 -13.32 -4.51
CA LEU A 56 -0.97 -14.68 -4.95
C LEU A 56 -2.08 -14.68 -6.00
N LEU A 57 -1.85 -15.38 -7.12
CA LEU A 57 -2.78 -15.52 -8.23
C LEU A 57 -3.18 -17.01 -8.40
N PRO A 58 -4.47 -17.31 -8.68
CA PRO A 58 -5.56 -16.36 -8.82
C PRO A 58 -6.04 -15.84 -7.47
N LEU A 59 -6.53 -14.60 -7.42
CA LEU A 59 -7.18 -14.06 -6.22
C LEU A 59 -8.36 -14.97 -5.88
N SER A 60 -8.37 -15.57 -4.69
CA SER A 60 -9.47 -16.44 -4.29
C SER A 60 -10.75 -15.61 -4.16
N HIS A 61 -11.91 -16.18 -4.52
CA HIS A 61 -13.18 -15.43 -4.46
C HIS A 61 -13.53 -14.88 -3.06
N ASN A 62 -12.95 -15.45 -1.99
CA ASN A 62 -13.10 -14.97 -0.62
C ASN A 62 -12.00 -13.97 -0.18
N SER A 63 -10.79 -14.00 -0.78
CA SER A 63 -9.68 -13.07 -0.49
C SER A 63 -9.66 -11.83 -1.38
N ALA A 64 -10.35 -11.87 -2.52
CA ALA A 64 -10.33 -10.80 -3.52
C ALA A 64 -10.84 -9.44 -3.00
N PHE A 65 -11.62 -9.41 -1.92
CA PHE A 65 -12.05 -8.16 -1.29
C PHE A 65 -10.92 -7.53 -0.45
N ASP A 66 -10.22 -8.36 0.33
CA ASP A 66 -9.12 -7.93 1.20
C ASP A 66 -7.91 -7.46 0.37
N GLU A 67 -7.58 -8.25 -0.66
CA GLU A 67 -6.48 -7.92 -1.59
C GLU A 67 -6.77 -6.66 -2.42
N ARG A 68 -8.02 -6.44 -2.86
CA ARG A 68 -8.41 -5.20 -3.53
C ARG A 68 -8.35 -3.99 -2.61
N TRP A 69 -8.70 -4.16 -1.33
CA TRP A 69 -8.59 -3.11 -0.33
C TRP A 69 -7.13 -2.71 -0.10
N ASP A 70 -6.23 -3.70 0.09
CA ASP A 70 -4.79 -3.47 0.23
C ASP A 70 -4.20 -2.72 -0.97
N ILE A 71 -4.58 -3.09 -2.20
CA ILE A 71 -4.15 -2.40 -3.42
C ILE A 71 -4.59 -0.93 -3.38
N THR A 72 -5.86 -0.67 -3.02
CA THR A 72 -6.41 0.69 -2.98
C THR A 72 -5.71 1.55 -1.93
N VAL A 73 -5.41 0.99 -0.75
CA VAL A 73 -4.68 1.70 0.31
C VAL A 73 -3.26 2.00 -0.15
N LEU A 74 -2.56 1.02 -0.72
CA LEU A 74 -1.20 1.21 -1.22
C LEU A 74 -1.15 2.20 -2.38
N GLU A 75 -2.16 2.22 -3.26
CA GLU A 75 -2.31 3.22 -4.32
C GLU A 75 -2.42 4.64 -3.76
N ASN A 76 -3.22 4.85 -2.71
CA ASN A 76 -3.32 6.16 -2.06
C ASN A 76 -1.99 6.60 -1.44
N VAL A 77 -1.28 5.68 -0.77
CA VAL A 77 0.06 5.93 -0.21
C VAL A 77 1.06 6.26 -1.33
N TYR A 78 1.04 5.47 -2.41
CA TYR A 78 1.89 5.65 -3.56
C TYR A 78 1.69 7.02 -4.17
N ASN A 79 0.45 7.37 -4.53
CA ASN A 79 0.15 8.66 -5.16
C ASN A 79 0.59 9.83 -4.27
N TYR A 80 0.37 9.77 -2.95
CA TYR A 80 0.79 10.84 -2.06
C TYR A 80 2.32 10.97 -1.93
N LEU A 81 3.04 9.85 -1.89
CA LEU A 81 4.50 9.85 -1.73
C LEU A 81 5.24 10.02 -3.06
N TYR A 82 4.59 9.72 -4.18
CA TYR A 82 5.14 9.84 -5.53
C TYR A 82 4.99 11.26 -6.10
N LEU A 83 3.96 12.00 -5.68
CA LEU A 83 3.72 13.39 -6.13
C LEU A 83 4.89 14.35 -5.83
N PRO A 84 5.61 14.24 -4.69
CA PRO A 84 6.86 14.98 -4.48
C PRO A 84 8.04 14.28 -5.19
N PRO A 85 8.65 14.89 -6.22
CA PRO A 85 9.75 14.27 -6.99
C PRO A 85 11.05 14.07 -6.18
N ASP A 86 11.10 14.62 -4.96
CA ASP A 86 12.19 14.50 -4.00
C ASP A 86 12.05 13.31 -3.04
N LYS A 87 10.86 12.68 -2.98
CA LYS A 87 10.66 11.48 -2.16
C LYS A 87 11.04 10.24 -2.96
N GLY A 88 12.20 9.67 -2.61
CA GLY A 88 12.69 8.41 -3.16
C GLY A 88 11.82 7.24 -2.69
N PHE A 89 10.66 7.04 -3.32
CA PHE A 89 9.73 5.94 -3.03
C PHE A 89 9.32 5.23 -4.33
N GLU A 90 9.23 3.91 -4.30
CA GLU A 90 8.71 3.11 -5.41
C GLU A 90 8.02 1.84 -4.89
N VAL A 91 7.08 1.30 -5.66
CA VAL A 91 6.49 -0.01 -5.43
C VAL A 91 6.85 -0.91 -6.62
N VAL A 92 7.12 -2.19 -6.37
CA VAL A 92 7.36 -3.19 -7.42
C VAL A 92 6.44 -4.38 -7.15
N PHE A 93 5.53 -4.64 -8.08
CA PHE A 93 4.61 -5.78 -8.00
C PHE A 93 5.31 -7.09 -8.42
N VAL A 94 5.16 -8.14 -7.62
CA VAL A 94 5.62 -9.50 -7.87
C VAL A 94 4.43 -10.46 -7.78
N ALA A 95 4.05 -11.03 -8.91
CA ALA A 95 3.02 -12.06 -8.93
C ALA A 95 3.55 -13.41 -8.42
N VAL A 96 2.78 -14.05 -7.55
CA VAL A 96 3.04 -15.40 -7.04
C VAL A 96 1.97 -16.34 -7.61
N ASP A 97 2.37 -17.49 -8.13
CA ASP A 97 1.46 -18.49 -8.67
C ASP A 97 1.67 -19.87 -8.02
N ASP A 98 0.58 -20.64 -7.86
CA ASP A 98 0.57 -21.99 -7.25
C ASP A 98 1.25 -23.07 -8.13
N ASN A 99 1.71 -22.71 -9.34
CA ASN A 99 2.41 -23.64 -10.23
C ASN A 99 3.92 -23.73 -9.94
N ASP A 100 4.43 -23.00 -8.95
CA ASP A 100 5.80 -23.17 -8.45
C ASP A 100 5.92 -24.58 -7.81
N THR A 101 6.48 -25.52 -8.59
CA THR A 101 6.67 -26.96 -8.29
C THR A 101 7.48 -27.29 -7.01
N SER A 102 7.83 -26.28 -6.23
CA SER A 102 8.44 -26.42 -4.91
C SER A 102 7.44 -26.77 -3.81
N TYR A 103 6.13 -26.54 -4.01
CA TYR A 103 5.06 -27.06 -3.15
C TYR A 103 4.69 -28.52 -3.50
N ASN A 104 5.67 -29.42 -3.48
CA ASN A 104 5.37 -30.84 -3.23
C ASN A 104 5.30 -30.97 -1.71
N ASN A 105 4.11 -31.12 -1.10
CA ASN A 105 3.65 -32.44 -0.67
C ASN A 105 2.15 -32.52 -0.27
N GLU A 106 1.33 -31.49 -0.45
CA GLU A 106 -0.13 -31.65 -0.30
C GLU A 106 -0.87 -31.02 -1.47
N LYS A 107 -1.21 -31.91 -2.39
CA LYS A 107 -2.21 -31.80 -3.46
C LYS A 107 -3.16 -30.61 -3.28
N SER A 108 -2.90 -29.57 -4.08
CA SER A 108 -3.73 -28.39 -4.34
C SER A 108 -5.22 -28.67 -4.05
N LEU A 109 -5.69 -28.16 -2.90
CA LEU A 109 -7.09 -28.17 -2.55
C LEU A 109 -7.73 -27.07 -3.41
N HIS A 110 -8.48 -27.49 -4.42
CA HIS A 110 -9.15 -26.70 -5.47
C HIS A 110 -8.43 -26.74 -6.83
N PRO A 111 -8.83 -27.65 -7.74
CA PRO A 111 -8.50 -27.49 -9.15
C PRO A 111 -9.24 -26.25 -9.66
N TYR A 112 -8.57 -25.09 -9.60
CA TYR A 112 -9.03 -23.91 -10.31
C TYR A 112 -9.06 -24.25 -11.80
N THR A 113 -10.26 -24.27 -12.36
CA THR A 113 -10.54 -24.47 -13.78
C THR A 113 -9.72 -23.48 -14.60
N GLU A 114 -8.76 -23.97 -15.39
CA GLU A 114 -8.13 -23.35 -16.58
C GLU A 114 -8.14 -21.81 -16.63
N THR A 115 -7.82 -21.14 -15.52
CA THR A 115 -7.74 -19.69 -15.51
C THR A 115 -6.34 -19.37 -16.01
N ASN A 116 -6.25 -18.71 -17.16
CA ASN A 116 -4.97 -18.25 -17.66
C ASN A 116 -4.41 -17.23 -16.65
N LEU A 117 -3.48 -17.65 -15.80
CA LEU A 117 -2.87 -16.82 -14.76
C LEU A 117 -2.23 -15.55 -15.32
N GLU A 118 -1.74 -15.61 -16.56
CA GLU A 118 -1.26 -14.41 -17.27
C GLU A 118 -2.40 -13.41 -17.47
N ASN A 119 -3.58 -13.84 -17.93
CA ASN A 119 -4.72 -12.92 -18.08
C ASN A 119 -5.10 -12.30 -16.73
N HIS A 120 -5.08 -13.08 -15.66
CA HIS A 120 -5.40 -12.58 -14.33
C HIS A 120 -4.33 -11.60 -13.81
N PHE A 121 -3.06 -11.88 -14.06
CA PHE A 121 -1.96 -10.95 -13.81
C PHE A 121 -2.21 -9.63 -14.54
N GLN A 122 -2.56 -9.67 -15.84
CA GLN A 122 -2.83 -8.47 -16.62
C GLN A 122 -4.03 -7.68 -16.09
N ASP A 123 -5.12 -8.37 -15.72
CA ASP A 123 -6.31 -7.73 -15.15
C ASP A 123 -5.98 -6.98 -13.87
N VAL A 124 -5.24 -7.60 -12.95
CA VAL A 124 -4.86 -6.99 -11.67
C VAL A 124 -3.82 -5.89 -11.86
N PHE A 125 -2.80 -6.14 -12.67
CA PHE A 125 -1.72 -5.18 -12.93
C PHE A 125 -2.24 -3.91 -13.62
N SER A 126 -3.29 -4.01 -14.44
CA SER A 126 -3.90 -2.84 -15.10
C SER A 126 -4.46 -1.79 -14.14
N CYS A 127 -4.68 -2.16 -12.87
CA CYS A 127 -5.16 -1.25 -11.82
C CYS A 127 -4.02 -0.62 -11.00
N MET A 128 -2.75 -0.95 -11.27
CA MET A 128 -1.61 -0.51 -10.47
C MET A 128 -0.82 0.60 -11.18
N PRO A 129 -0.49 1.72 -10.52
CA PRO A 129 0.30 2.79 -11.13
C PRO A 129 1.81 2.53 -11.13
N TRP A 130 2.26 1.54 -10.35
CA TRP A 130 3.66 1.14 -10.20
C TRP A 130 4.02 -0.01 -11.14
N PRO A 131 5.32 -0.25 -11.36
CA PRO A 131 5.72 -1.33 -12.24
C PRO A 131 5.67 -2.73 -11.60
N ALA A 132 5.82 -3.76 -12.43
CA ALA A 132 5.85 -5.17 -12.02
C ALA A 132 7.06 -5.92 -12.55
N ILE A 133 7.41 -7.02 -11.89
CA ILE A 133 8.21 -8.09 -12.50
C ILE A 133 7.33 -8.77 -13.55
N PRO A 134 7.78 -8.87 -14.81
CA PRO A 134 7.02 -9.51 -15.87
C PRO A 134 6.60 -10.92 -15.49
N PHE A 135 5.35 -11.29 -15.79
CA PHE A 135 4.81 -12.59 -15.42
C PHE A 135 5.64 -13.77 -15.98
N TYR A 136 6.17 -13.62 -17.20
CA TYR A 136 7.03 -14.61 -17.85
C TYR A 136 8.42 -14.76 -17.20
N ASP A 137 8.88 -13.82 -16.39
CA ASP A 137 10.18 -13.89 -15.71
C ASP A 137 10.05 -14.69 -14.41
N ILE A 138 9.75 -15.98 -14.57
CA ILE A 138 9.56 -16.94 -13.48
C ILE A 138 10.80 -16.97 -12.58
N THR A 139 12.01 -16.96 -13.16
CA THR A 139 13.26 -17.03 -12.40
C THR A 139 13.42 -15.87 -11.42
N SER A 140 13.17 -14.63 -11.85
CA SER A 140 13.22 -13.47 -10.95
C SER A 140 12.12 -13.54 -9.89
N ARG A 141 10.89 -13.89 -10.25
CA ARG A 141 9.76 -14.00 -9.30
C ARG A 141 10.04 -15.04 -8.21
N GLU A 142 10.49 -16.24 -8.58
CA GLU A 142 10.84 -17.30 -7.62
C GLU A 142 12.04 -16.91 -6.75
N TYR A 143 13.06 -16.26 -7.33
CA TYR A 143 14.21 -15.81 -6.56
C TYR A 143 13.82 -14.83 -5.45
N LEU A 144 12.93 -13.88 -5.76
CA LEU A 144 12.42 -12.92 -4.78
C LEU A 144 11.62 -13.61 -3.68
N GLN A 145 10.72 -14.53 -4.04
CA GLN A 145 9.94 -15.31 -3.09
C GLN A 145 10.85 -16.09 -2.11
N ARG A 146 11.86 -16.80 -2.64
CA ARG A 146 12.85 -17.54 -1.83
C ARG A 146 13.68 -16.62 -0.95
N THR A 147 14.16 -15.51 -1.51
CA THR A 147 15.02 -14.55 -0.80
C THR A 147 14.33 -13.96 0.43
N PHE A 148 13.04 -13.70 0.31
CA PHE A 148 12.27 -13.10 1.38
C PHE A 148 11.51 -14.10 2.27
N GLY A 149 11.64 -15.39 1.98
CA GLY A 149 11.02 -16.46 2.75
C GLY A 149 9.50 -16.54 2.55
N PHE A 150 8.96 -15.99 1.46
CA PHE A 150 7.52 -16.02 1.15
C PHE A 150 6.99 -17.46 1.13
N MET A 151 7.82 -18.42 0.69
CA MET A 151 7.49 -19.84 0.59
C MET A 151 7.46 -20.58 1.94
N ASP A 152 8.16 -20.08 2.96
CA ASP A 152 8.24 -20.73 4.27
C ASP A 152 7.10 -20.31 5.21
N CYS A 153 6.33 -19.29 4.81
CA CYS A 153 5.32 -18.68 5.65
C CYS A 153 4.00 -18.49 4.88
N LEU A 154 3.06 -19.40 5.13
CA LEU A 154 1.67 -19.43 4.63
C LEU A 154 0.80 -18.24 5.11
N SER A 155 1.36 -17.05 5.31
CA SER A 155 0.73 -15.97 6.06
C SER A 155 1.09 -14.60 5.48
N ASN A 156 0.27 -14.07 4.57
CA ASN A 156 -0.07 -12.65 4.51
C ASN A 156 1.09 -11.63 4.31
N PHE A 157 2.29 -12.05 3.89
CA PHE A 157 3.40 -11.13 3.60
C PHE A 157 3.22 -10.50 2.22
N SER A 158 2.21 -9.64 2.07
CA SER A 158 1.94 -8.96 0.80
C SER A 158 2.94 -7.84 0.49
N ALA A 159 3.76 -7.37 1.45
CA ALA A 159 4.66 -6.25 1.20
C ALA A 159 5.92 -6.23 2.07
N ILE A 160 7.07 -6.03 1.42
CA ILE A 160 8.40 -5.92 2.05
C ILE A 160 9.02 -4.59 1.67
N VAL A 161 9.59 -3.88 2.64
CA VAL A 161 10.22 -2.58 2.44
C VAL A 161 11.72 -2.72 2.47
N ILE A 162 12.38 -2.17 1.46
CA ILE A 162 13.83 -2.16 1.29
C ILE A 162 14.29 -0.70 1.16
N ASP A 163 15.35 -0.32 1.85
CA ASP A 163 15.95 1.01 1.69
C ASP A 163 16.90 1.08 0.48
N SER A 164 17.41 2.28 0.21
CA SER A 164 18.36 2.53 -0.88
C SER A 164 19.72 1.82 -0.73
N THR A 165 20.02 1.27 0.44
CA THR A 165 21.24 0.47 0.69
C THR A 165 21.02 -1.02 0.42
N GLY A 166 19.77 -1.40 0.14
CA GLY A 166 19.33 -2.77 -0.01
C GLY A 166 19.12 -3.50 1.30
N MET A 167 18.87 -2.79 2.39
CA MET A 167 18.53 -3.38 3.69
C MET A 167 17.01 -3.47 3.82
N VAL A 168 16.52 -4.60 4.35
CA VAL A 168 15.10 -4.78 4.64
C VAL A 168 14.75 -3.95 5.89
N LEU A 169 13.83 -3.00 5.73
CA LEU A 169 13.31 -2.16 6.82
C LEU A 169 12.12 -2.81 7.54
N GLN A 170 11.27 -3.53 6.79
CA GLN A 170 10.07 -4.20 7.31
C GLN A 170 9.64 -5.33 6.36
N LYS A 171 9.19 -6.46 6.92
CA LYS A 171 8.69 -7.62 6.17
C LYS A 171 7.17 -7.70 6.10
N GLN A 172 6.45 -7.08 7.04
CA GLN A 172 4.98 -7.05 7.09
C GLN A 172 4.46 -5.62 6.90
N ALA A 173 4.83 -5.00 5.79
CA ALA A 173 4.60 -3.57 5.61
C ALA A 173 3.14 -3.20 5.30
N HIS A 174 2.30 -4.18 4.92
CA HIS A 174 0.87 -3.95 4.66
C HIS A 174 0.15 -3.33 5.87
N TRP A 175 0.48 -3.77 7.09
CA TRP A 175 -0.04 -3.17 8.32
C TRP A 175 0.30 -1.70 8.44
N CYS A 176 1.53 -1.31 8.09
CA CYS A 176 1.95 0.09 8.14
C CYS A 176 1.15 0.96 7.17
N PHE A 177 0.90 0.49 5.95
CA PHE A 177 0.08 1.24 4.98
C PHE A 177 -1.37 1.36 5.45
N ASN A 178 -1.94 0.25 5.95
CA ASN A 178 -3.32 0.19 6.41
C ASN A 178 -3.60 1.04 7.65
N TYR A 179 -2.70 1.04 8.64
CA TYR A 179 -2.91 1.77 9.89
C TYR A 179 -2.40 3.20 9.88
N PHE A 180 -1.26 3.46 9.23
CA PHE A 180 -0.58 4.74 9.32
C PHE A 180 -0.52 5.52 8.00
N GLY A 181 -0.90 4.89 6.88
CA GLY A 181 -0.83 5.52 5.56
C GLY A 181 0.55 6.10 5.30
N THR A 182 0.59 7.36 4.86
CA THR A 182 1.84 8.06 4.49
C THR A 182 2.71 8.43 5.69
N LEU A 183 2.13 8.53 6.90
CA LEU A 183 2.89 8.79 8.13
C LEU A 183 3.86 7.65 8.44
N GLY A 184 3.55 6.46 7.94
CA GLY A 184 4.38 5.27 8.06
C GLY A 184 5.75 5.39 7.39
N TYR A 185 5.95 6.26 6.40
CA TYR A 185 7.21 6.40 5.67
C TYR A 185 8.40 6.71 6.61
N PRO A 186 9.57 6.04 6.46
CA PRO A 186 10.00 5.12 5.40
C PRO A 186 9.60 3.65 5.65
N PHE A 187 8.54 3.40 6.41
CA PHE A 187 7.96 2.09 6.71
C PHE A 187 8.92 1.13 7.40
N SER A 188 9.80 1.68 8.24
CA SER A 188 10.67 0.90 9.11
C SER A 188 9.96 0.47 10.38
N HIS A 189 10.45 -0.62 10.98
CA HIS A 189 9.93 -1.06 12.28
C HIS A 189 10.12 0.00 13.38
N GLU A 190 11.18 0.81 13.31
CA GLU A 190 11.39 1.93 14.24
C GLU A 190 10.28 2.99 14.09
N ARG A 191 9.92 3.32 12.84
CA ARG A 191 8.88 4.30 12.55
C ARG A 191 7.50 3.80 12.98
N GLU A 192 7.20 2.53 12.73
CA GLU A 192 5.99 1.85 13.20
C GLU A 192 5.87 1.92 14.73
N ASN A 193 6.92 1.51 15.46
CA ASN A 193 6.93 1.54 16.93
C ASN A 193 6.74 2.96 17.49
N PHE A 194 7.34 3.97 16.84
CA PHE A 194 7.14 5.37 17.20
C PHE A 194 5.67 5.78 17.04
N LEU A 195 5.06 5.51 15.89
CA LEU A 195 3.66 5.86 15.61
C LEU A 195 2.69 5.15 16.55
N GLU A 196 2.92 3.88 16.85
CA GLU A 196 2.14 3.17 17.85
C GLU A 196 2.21 3.83 19.24
N SER A 197 3.39 4.32 19.62
CA SER A 197 3.57 5.01 20.90
C SER A 197 2.83 6.35 20.94
N GLU A 198 2.80 7.08 19.82
CA GLU A 198 2.01 8.31 19.68
C GLU A 198 0.51 8.00 19.78
N CYS A 199 0.02 6.97 19.08
CA CYS A 199 -1.38 6.54 19.18
C CYS A 199 -1.76 6.19 20.63
N LYS A 200 -0.91 5.43 21.35
CA LYS A 200 -1.12 5.09 22.76
C LYS A 200 -1.14 6.35 23.65
N ALA A 201 -0.25 7.30 23.42
CA ALA A 201 -0.21 8.56 24.17
C ALA A 201 -1.46 9.43 23.91
N ILE A 202 -1.91 9.52 22.67
CA ILE A 202 -3.14 10.23 22.29
C ILE A 202 -4.36 9.56 22.93
N ALA A 203 -4.42 8.22 22.94
CA ALA A 203 -5.51 7.49 23.58
C ALA A 203 -5.60 7.75 25.10
N MET A 204 -4.46 7.99 25.76
CA MET A 204 -4.44 8.35 27.20
C MET A 204 -4.90 9.80 27.47
N GLN A 205 -4.68 10.72 26.52
CA GLN A 205 -5.05 12.14 26.65
C GLN A 205 -5.56 12.71 25.32
N PRO A 206 -6.79 12.34 24.92
CA PRO A 206 -7.34 12.69 23.62
C PRO A 206 -7.72 14.17 23.55
N SER A 207 -7.48 14.78 22.39
CA SER A 207 -8.04 16.08 22.00
C SER A 207 -8.39 16.04 20.51
N LEU A 208 -9.32 16.89 20.06
CA LEU A 208 -9.69 16.91 18.64
C LEU A 208 -8.51 17.32 17.77
N SER A 209 -7.70 18.27 18.22
CA SER A 209 -6.44 18.63 17.56
C SER A 209 -5.55 17.40 17.36
N LYS A 210 -5.26 16.63 18.41
CA LYS A 210 -4.39 15.43 18.31
C LYS A 210 -4.98 14.32 17.44
N LEU A 211 -6.31 14.15 17.44
CA LEU A 211 -6.97 13.06 16.72
C LEU A 211 -7.23 13.37 15.23
N LEU A 212 -7.57 14.62 14.92
CA LEU A 212 -8.09 15.00 13.61
C LEU A 212 -7.07 15.75 12.76
N SER A 213 -6.03 16.32 13.38
CA SER A 213 -4.97 17.00 12.63
C SER A 213 -3.92 16.00 12.12
N SER A 214 -3.14 16.47 11.16
CA SER A 214 -1.96 15.80 10.63
C SER A 214 -0.88 16.87 10.41
N PRO A 215 0.40 16.51 10.24
CA PRO A 215 1.47 17.49 10.05
C PRO A 215 1.19 18.49 8.90
N GLU A 216 0.40 18.10 7.92
CA GLU A 216 0.14 18.88 6.70
C GLU A 216 -1.28 19.48 6.66
N ARG A 217 -2.15 19.18 7.65
CA ARG A 217 -3.57 19.58 7.61
C ARG A 217 -4.19 19.68 9.00
N ASP A 218 -4.76 20.85 9.29
CA ASP A 218 -5.35 21.26 10.58
C ASP A 218 -6.83 21.68 10.46
N TYR A 219 -7.51 21.26 9.39
CA TYR A 219 -8.91 21.55 9.10
C TYR A 219 -9.69 20.28 8.69
N LEU A 220 -11.02 20.34 8.79
CA LEU A 220 -11.96 19.39 8.18
C LEU A 220 -12.61 20.01 6.94
N ILE A 221 -13.15 19.19 6.06
CA ILE A 221 -13.87 19.64 4.85
C ILE A 221 -15.34 19.25 5.01
N THR A 222 -16.27 20.18 4.73
CA THR A 222 -17.71 19.88 4.69
C THR A 222 -18.10 19.25 3.35
N ASN A 223 -19.32 18.73 3.25
CA ASN A 223 -19.85 18.24 1.98
C ASN A 223 -20.00 19.34 0.90
N ASN A 224 -19.94 20.62 1.29
CA ASN A 224 -19.91 21.77 0.39
C ASN A 224 -18.48 22.25 0.10
N GLU A 225 -17.47 21.42 0.40
CA GLU A 225 -16.04 21.69 0.22
C GLU A 225 -15.47 22.84 1.07
N GLU A 226 -16.21 23.30 2.08
CA GLU A 226 -15.77 24.37 2.97
C GLU A 226 -14.78 23.84 4.02
N LYS A 227 -13.69 24.59 4.25
CA LYS A 227 -12.69 24.23 5.27
C LYS A 227 -13.12 24.73 6.65
N VAL A 228 -13.17 23.83 7.62
CA VAL A 228 -13.48 24.11 9.02
C VAL A 228 -12.25 23.86 9.87
N PRO A 229 -11.61 24.89 10.46
CA PRO A 229 -10.41 24.71 11.27
C PRO A 229 -10.69 23.88 12.52
N ILE A 230 -9.82 22.90 12.83
CA ILE A 230 -10.06 21.93 13.92
C ILE A 230 -10.12 22.64 15.29
N HIS A 231 -9.31 23.67 15.50
CA HIS A 231 -9.31 24.42 16.78
C HIS A 231 -10.69 25.00 17.12
N THR A 232 -11.53 25.34 16.13
CA THR A 232 -12.88 25.86 16.36
C THR A 232 -13.87 24.81 16.88
N LEU A 233 -13.48 23.54 16.86
CA LEU A 233 -14.30 22.41 17.28
C LEU A 233 -14.03 22.01 18.74
N GLU A 234 -12.85 22.33 19.28
CA GLU A 234 -12.49 21.93 20.65
C GLU A 234 -13.44 22.54 21.69
N ASP A 235 -13.75 23.82 21.54
CA ASP A 235 -14.65 24.54 22.45
C ASP A 235 -16.11 24.05 22.37
N LYS A 236 -16.52 23.54 21.21
CA LYS A 236 -17.90 23.07 20.98
C LYS A 236 -18.20 21.76 21.70
N VAL A 237 -17.20 20.89 21.87
CA VAL A 237 -17.38 19.62 22.58
C VAL A 237 -17.47 19.84 24.10
N THR A 238 -16.84 20.88 24.63
CA THR A 238 -16.93 21.22 26.06
C THR A 238 -18.23 21.90 26.48
N ALA A 239 -19.00 22.44 25.53
CA ALA A 239 -20.24 23.16 25.82
C ALA A 239 -21.49 22.25 25.98
N GLY A 240 -21.36 20.94 25.75
CA GLY A 240 -22.47 19.99 25.74
C GLY A 240 -23.01 19.54 27.10
N ASP A 241 -22.40 19.94 28.23
CA ASP A 241 -22.75 19.40 29.56
C ASP A 241 -22.96 20.47 30.65
N GLN A 242 -23.31 21.70 30.28
CA GLN A 242 -23.85 22.67 31.25
C GLN A 242 -25.34 22.91 31.03
N GLY A 243 -26.11 21.86 31.34
CA GLY A 243 -27.53 21.98 31.62
C GLY A 243 -27.75 22.91 32.81
N THR A 244 -28.28 24.08 32.51
CA THR A 244 -28.85 25.10 33.42
C THR A 244 -29.45 24.54 34.72
N LEU A 245 -28.74 24.71 35.84
CA LEU A 245 -29.35 24.79 37.16
C LEU A 245 -29.77 26.25 37.40
N GLY A 246 -31.04 26.54 37.11
CA GLY A 246 -31.66 27.80 37.48
C GLY A 246 -31.59 28.00 38.99
N GLN A 247 -30.89 29.05 39.42
CA GLN A 247 -30.94 29.53 40.79
C GLN A 247 -32.31 30.17 41.04
N THR A 248 -33.20 29.48 41.75
CA THR A 248 -34.32 30.14 42.44
C THR A 248 -33.86 30.59 43.82
N ASN A 249 -33.53 31.88 43.94
CA ASN A 249 -33.44 32.55 45.22
C ASN A 249 -34.82 32.54 45.91
N VAL A 250 -34.92 31.95 47.09
CA VAL A 250 -36.01 32.18 48.03
C VAL A 250 -35.42 32.87 49.26
N ALA A 251 -35.81 34.13 49.45
CA ALA A 251 -35.50 34.92 50.64
C ALA A 251 -36.34 34.43 51.85
N PRO A 252 -35.83 34.57 53.09
CA PRO A 252 -36.48 33.99 54.26
C PRO A 252 -37.58 34.89 54.82
N LYS A 253 -38.72 34.28 55.19
CA LYS A 253 -39.54 34.65 56.35
C LYS A 253 -40.38 33.47 56.79
#